data_AF-G5SXD8-F1
#
_entry.id   AF-G5SXD8-F1
#
_cell.length_a   1.000
_cell.length_b   1.000
_cell.length_c   1.000
_cell.angle_alpha   90.00
_cell.angle_beta   90.00
_cell.angle_gamma   90.00
#
_symmetry.space_group_name_H-M   'P 1'
#
loop_
_entity.id
_entity.type
_entity.pdbx_description
1 polymer ?
#
loop_
_entity_poly.entity_id
_entity_poly.type
_entity_poly.pdbx_seq_one_letter_code
_entity_poly.pdbx_strand_id
1 'polypeptide(L)' 'NGTDALQIAMMGLGLKEGDEVITADFTFAATAEVIALLKLTPVLVDVYDDTFNINIEAI' A
#
# COMPACT_ATOMS: atom_id res chain seq x y z
N ASN A 1 -9.32 7.63 -11.84
CA ASN A 1 -8.81 8.61 -10.83
C ASN A 1 -7.53 8.01 -10.21
N GLY A 2 -7.00 8.53 -9.08
CA GLY A 2 -5.78 7.96 -8.46
C GLY A 2 -5.99 6.58 -7.83
N THR A 3 -7.13 6.37 -7.15
CA THR A 3 -7.51 5.09 -6.54
C THR A 3 -7.64 3.98 -7.60
N ASP A 4 -8.36 4.24 -8.70
CA ASP A 4 -8.49 3.26 -9.79
C ASP A 4 -7.12 2.92 -10.40
N ALA A 5 -6.21 3.90 -10.49
CA ALA A 5 -4.89 3.69 -11.05
C ALA A 5 -4.06 2.73 -10.19
N LEU A 6 -4.08 2.89 -8.86
CA LEU A 6 -3.45 1.95 -7.93
C LEU A 6 -4.05 0.54 -8.08
N GLN A 7 -5.38 0.45 -8.17
CA GLN A 7 -6.07 -0.83 -8.30
C GLN A 7 -5.70 -1.55 -9.60
N ILE A 8 -5.76 -0.85 -10.73
CA ILE A 8 -5.42 -1.40 -12.04
C ILE A 8 -3.95 -1.83 -12.09
N ALA A 9 -3.05 -1.02 -11.50
CA ALA A 9 -1.63 -1.38 -11.43
C ALA A 9 -1.43 -2.70 -10.66
N MET A 10 -2.03 -2.85 -9.48
CA MET A 10 -1.92 -4.07 -8.67
C MET A 10 -2.54 -5.29 -9.36
N MET A 11 -3.67 -5.15 -10.05
CA MET A 11 -4.28 -6.23 -10.83
C MET A 11 -3.35 -6.75 -11.94
N GLY A 12 -2.45 -5.91 -12.46
CA GLY A 12 -1.46 -6.27 -13.46
C GLY A 12 -0.24 -7.03 -12.94
N LEU A 13 -0.03 -7.07 -11.61
CA LEU A 13 1.16 -7.68 -10.99
C LEU A 13 1.03 -9.19 -10.74
N GLY A 14 -0.14 -9.78 -11.00
CA GLY A 14 -0.35 -11.23 -10.86
C GLY A 14 -0.44 -11.74 -9.42
N LEU A 15 -0.59 -10.84 -8.45
CA LEU A 15 -0.74 -11.11 -7.01
C LEU A 15 -1.92 -12.07 -6.73
N LYS A 16 -1.82 -12.80 -5.62
CA LYS A 16 -2.81 -13.75 -5.13
C LYS A 16 -3.44 -13.26 -3.83
N GLU A 17 -4.64 -13.77 -3.55
CA GLU A 17 -5.32 -13.51 -2.27
C GLU A 17 -4.41 -13.87 -1.10
N GLY A 18 -4.26 -12.92 -0.16
CA GLY A 18 -3.37 -13.03 0.99
C GLY A 18 -1.94 -12.52 0.76
N ASP A 19 -1.49 -12.26 -0.47
CA ASP A 19 -0.18 -11.67 -0.72
C ASP A 19 -0.07 -10.31 0.00
N GLU A 20 1.12 -10.03 0.52
CA GLU A 20 1.41 -8.81 1.28
C GLU A 20 1.86 -7.65 0.39
N VAL A 21 1.40 -6.44 0.71
CA VAL A 21 1.85 -5.21 0.09
C VAL A 21 2.25 -4.22 1.18
N ILE A 22 3.53 -3.84 1.18
CA ILE A 22 4.07 -2.86 2.11
C ILE A 22 3.59 -1.46 1.71
N THR A 23 3.12 -0.68 2.68
CA THR A 23 2.75 0.73 2.51
C THR A 23 2.99 1.53 3.78
N ALA A 24 3.09 2.85 3.67
CA ALA A 24 3.11 3.75 4.81
C ALA A 24 1.78 3.73 5.59
N ASP A 25 1.84 3.82 6.91
CA ASP A 25 0.67 4.02 7.78
C ASP A 25 0.15 5.48 7.73
N PHE A 26 1.03 6.42 7.42
CA PHE A 26 0.71 7.82 7.18
C PHE A 26 0.58 8.11 5.68
N THR A 27 -0.59 7.80 5.11
CA THR A 27 -0.95 8.10 3.72
C THR A 27 -2.47 8.28 3.58
N PHE A 28 -2.94 8.70 2.41
CA PHE A 28 -4.38 8.75 2.12
C PHE A 28 -4.97 7.33 2.06
N ALA A 29 -6.21 7.17 2.54
CA ALA A 29 -6.86 5.87 2.71
C ALA A 29 -6.86 4.99 1.43
N ALA A 30 -6.92 5.61 0.24
CA ALA A 30 -6.89 4.90 -1.04
C ALA A 30 -5.73 3.91 -1.18
N THR A 31 -4.56 4.21 -0.59
CA THR A 31 -3.38 3.33 -0.69
C THR A 31 -3.64 1.98 -0.01
N ALA A 32 -4.18 1.98 1.22
CA ALA A 32 -4.49 0.75 1.96
C ALA A 32 -5.83 0.13 1.53
N GLU A 33 -6.82 0.95 1.18
CA GLU A 33 -8.14 0.51 0.73
C GLU A 33 -8.05 -0.41 -0.49
N VAL A 34 -7.26 -0.03 -1.50
CA VAL A 34 -7.12 -0.82 -2.73
C VAL A 34 -6.47 -2.18 -2.47
N ILE A 35 -5.49 -2.23 -1.56
CA ILE A 35 -4.84 -3.48 -1.15
C ILE A 35 -5.89 -4.42 -0.55
N ALA A 36 -6.66 -3.93 0.43
CA ALA A 36 -7.72 -4.71 1.08
C ALA A 36 -8.85 -5.10 0.09
N LEU A 37 -9.23 -4.21 -0.82
CA LEU A 37 -10.25 -4.44 -1.85
C LEU A 37 -9.89 -5.60 -2.78
N LEU A 38 -8.60 -5.74 -3.11
CA LEU A 38 -8.06 -6.84 -3.91
C LEU A 38 -7.79 -8.11 -3.09
N LYS A 39 -8.20 -8.14 -1.82
CA LYS A 39 -7.94 -9.21 -0.86
C LYS A 39 -6.45 -9.50 -0.63
N LEU A 40 -5.64 -8.47 -0.76
CA LEU A 40 -4.24 -8.47 -0.38
C LEU A 40 -4.13 -8.00 1.07
N THR A 41 -2.98 -8.24 1.69
CA THR A 41 -2.73 -7.86 3.08
C THR A 41 -1.85 -6.61 3.13
N PRO A 42 -2.35 -5.46 3.61
CA PRO A 42 -1.50 -4.29 3.80
C PRO A 42 -0.55 -4.52 4.98
N VAL A 43 0.74 -4.37 4.75
CA VAL A 43 1.77 -4.35 5.80
C VAL A 43 2.17 -2.90 6.02
N LEU A 44 1.77 -2.37 7.17
CA LEU A 44 1.96 -0.97 7.50
C LEU A 44 3.35 -0.72 8.07
N VAL A 45 4.02 0.30 7.54
CA VAL A 45 5.34 0.76 7.97
C VAL A 45 5.25 2.23 8.33
N ASP A 46 5.95 2.61 9.40
CA ASP A 46 6.00 4.01 9.89
C ASP A 46 6.74 4.92 8.88
N VAL A 47 6.63 6.23 9.08
CA VAL A 47 7.27 7.26 8.26
C VAL A 47 8.42 7.96 8.98
N TYR A 48 9.34 8.56 8.23
CA TYR A 48 10.25 9.55 8.81
C TYR A 48 9.48 10.78 9.28
N ASP A 49 9.86 11.35 10.42
CA ASP A 49 9.19 12.50 11.05
C ASP A 49 9.42 13.83 10.32
N ASP A 50 10.50 13.92 9.55
CA ASP A 50 10.89 15.11 8.80
C ASP A 50 10.32 15.17 7.38
N THR A 51 10.18 14.01 6.72
CA THR A 51 9.72 13.90 5.33
C THR A 51 8.31 13.33 5.19
N PHE A 52 7.79 12.67 6.22
CA PHE A 52 6.52 11.92 6.19
C PHE A 52 6.45 10.85 5.08
N ASN A 53 7.59 10.43 4.54
CA ASN A 53 7.69 9.31 3.62
C ASN A 53 8.07 8.04 4.39
N ILE A 54 7.79 6.88 3.79
CA ILE A 54 8.05 5.56 4.38
C ILE A 54 9.49 5.46 4.92
N ASN A 55 9.61 5.00 6.17
CA ASN A 55 10.90 4.74 6.80
C ASN A 55 11.48 3.41 6.29
N ILE A 56 12.53 3.48 5.46
CA ILE A 56 13.13 2.29 4.86
C ILE A 56 13.93 1.44 5.87
N GLU A 57 14.26 1.97 7.04
CA GLU A 57 14.90 1.21 8.13
C GLU A 57 13.89 0.35 8.91
N ALA A 58 12.59 0.57 8.70
CA ALA A 58 11.50 -0.17 9.32
C ALA A 58 10.88 -1.24 8.39
N ILE A 59 11.54 -1.54 7.27
CA ILE A 59 11.18 -2.57 6.28
C ILE A 59 12.11 -3.79 6.45
#